data_AF-A0A1Q6UKC7-F1
#
_entry.id   AF-A0A1Q6UKC7-F1
#
_cell.length_a   1.000
_cell.length_b   1.000
_cell.length_c   1.000
_cell.angle_alpha   90.00
_cell.angle_beta   90.00
_cell.angle_gamma   90.00
#
_symmetry.space_group_name_H-M   'P 1'
#
loop_
_entity.id
_entity.type
_entity.pdbx_description
1 polymer ?
#
loop_
_entity_poly.entity_id
_entity_poly.type
_entity_poly.pdbx_seq_one_letter_code
_entity_poly.pdbx_strand_id
1 'polypeptide(L)'
;MKTTVSIKILAILAASCAQAFALTYFAGKRNPETQEEKNMKYSTCHWGSSGDFETPPLPSKPGVNDTLATRWGWGYKLDIDANIQVGQISNGDGSTITAKGKTIKVKRGLNMGVPGGGSSTVAFEDCNLEFGGNLSISYWDGHRSIGNASLTLKNTKFDMAGTLGCIIPVHPLVNSNTRGGFNFVLEGKTVATFGEGTVIDTIFSEKPEQWAFKIQMVEEDGHIPALKFTGGEVNFTGCDLDVRISPKAKKGVYTLIEFANKKSQLGKLTRFTVNGNPCSMGQTVNVGALKATITEGKIGRNSKSDKNVILTIK
;
A
#
# COMPACT_ATOMS: atom_id res chain seq x y z
N MET A 1 -12.43 5.99 48.85
CA MET A 1 -11.31 6.55 48.04
C MET A 1 -10.22 5.54 47.68
N LYS A 2 -9.92 4.50 48.49
CA LYS A 2 -8.87 3.51 48.19
C LYS A 2 -9.21 2.53 47.05
N THR A 3 -10.46 2.08 46.93
CA THR A 3 -10.90 1.07 45.93
C THR A 3 -10.83 1.57 44.47
N THR A 4 -11.13 2.85 44.24
CA THR A 4 -11.13 3.47 42.90
C THR A 4 -9.71 3.66 42.36
N VAL A 5 -8.72 3.85 43.25
CA VAL A 5 -7.30 3.97 42.87
C VAL A 5 -6.73 2.60 42.49
N SER A 6 -7.08 1.55 43.24
CA SER A 6 -6.64 0.17 42.95
C SER A 6 -7.15 -0.33 41.59
N ILE A 7 -8.40 -0.04 41.21
CA ILE A 7 -8.96 -0.43 39.90
C ILE A 7 -8.26 0.31 38.75
N LYS A 8 -7.94 1.60 38.92
CA LYS A 8 -7.21 2.37 37.91
C LYS A 8 -5.77 1.87 37.72
N ILE A 9 -5.08 1.53 38.81
CA ILE A 9 -3.73 0.94 38.74
C ILE A 9 -3.77 -0.43 38.07
N LEU A 10 -4.76 -1.28 38.37
CA LEU A 10 -4.91 -2.59 37.73
C LEU A 10 -5.21 -2.48 36.23
N ALA A 11 -6.02 -1.50 35.82
CA ALA A 11 -6.31 -1.24 34.41
C ALA A 11 -5.08 -0.70 33.65
N ILE A 12 -4.26 0.15 34.30
CA ILE A 12 -3.01 0.66 33.73
C ILE A 12 -1.95 -0.46 33.64
N LEU A 13 -1.86 -1.34 34.64
CA LEU A 13 -1.00 -2.53 34.60
C LEU A 13 -1.47 -3.53 33.52
N ALA A 14 -2.76 -3.81 33.41
CA ALA A 14 -3.30 -4.69 32.35
C ALA A 14 -3.09 -4.11 30.95
N ALA A 15 -3.24 -2.79 30.78
CA ALA A 15 -2.96 -2.10 29.53
C ALA A 15 -1.47 -2.07 29.18
N SER A 16 -0.58 -1.94 30.18
CA SER A 16 0.87 -1.98 29.96
C SER A 16 1.39 -3.41 29.73
N CYS A 17 0.82 -4.43 30.37
CA CYS A 17 1.08 -5.83 30.03
C CYS A 17 0.59 -6.18 28.62
N ALA A 18 -0.60 -5.71 28.21
CA ALA A 18 -1.10 -5.93 26.85
C ALA A 18 -0.27 -5.21 25.76
N GLN A 19 0.50 -4.18 26.13
CA GLN A 19 1.51 -3.55 25.26
C GLN A 19 2.88 -4.24 25.32
N ALA A 20 3.21 -4.91 26.44
CA ALA A 20 4.47 -5.63 26.64
C ALA A 20 4.56 -7.00 25.95
N PHE A 21 3.44 -7.55 25.44
CA PHE A 21 3.38 -8.88 24.80
C PHE A 21 2.82 -8.84 23.37
N ALA A 22 3.17 -7.83 22.56
CA ALA A 22 2.86 -7.88 21.14
C ALA A 22 3.73 -8.95 20.46
N LEU A 23 3.12 -10.05 20.01
CA LEU A 23 3.82 -11.11 19.29
C LEU A 23 3.69 -10.89 17.78
N THR A 24 4.66 -11.42 17.03
CA THR A 24 4.54 -11.54 15.57
C THR A 24 4.11 -12.96 15.24
N TYR A 25 2.98 -13.08 14.54
CA TYR A 25 2.40 -14.32 14.07
C TYR A 25 2.75 -14.49 12.60
N PHE A 26 3.61 -15.45 12.30
CA PHE A 26 4.00 -15.79 10.94
C PHE A 26 3.07 -16.86 10.38
N ALA A 27 2.38 -16.55 9.28
CA ALA A 27 1.52 -17.51 8.60
C ALA A 27 2.34 -18.64 7.97
N GLY A 28 1.87 -19.88 8.16
CA GLY A 28 2.42 -21.11 7.60
C GLY A 28 3.63 -21.64 8.34
N LYS A 29 4.12 -22.80 7.91
CA LYS A 29 5.33 -23.42 8.46
C LYS A 29 6.59 -22.92 7.75
N ARG A 30 7.69 -22.85 8.50
CA ARG A 30 9.02 -22.65 7.92
C ARG A 30 9.60 -24.02 7.59
N ASN A 31 9.50 -24.45 6.34
CA ASN A 31 10.20 -25.65 5.90
C ASN A 31 10.99 -25.36 4.60
N PRO A 32 12.33 -25.23 4.67
CA PRO A 32 13.15 -24.98 3.48
C PRO A 32 13.17 -26.16 2.49
N GLU A 33 12.83 -27.37 2.93
CA GLU A 33 12.96 -28.61 2.13
C GLU A 33 11.65 -29.03 1.47
N THR A 34 10.49 -28.87 2.13
CA THR A 34 9.22 -29.41 1.63
C THR A 34 8.26 -28.38 1.03
N GLN A 35 8.53 -27.07 1.20
CA GLN A 35 7.64 -25.97 0.77
C GLN A 35 6.18 -26.09 1.26
N GLU A 36 5.94 -26.86 2.32
CA GLU A 36 4.60 -27.09 2.85
C GLU A 36 3.91 -25.79 3.31
N GLU A 37 2.60 -25.73 3.08
CA GLU A 37 1.73 -24.66 3.56
C GLU A 37 2.07 -23.25 3.05
N LYS A 38 2.52 -23.15 1.79
CA LYS A 38 2.71 -21.85 1.14
C LYS A 38 1.42 -21.15 0.71
N ASN A 39 0.31 -21.88 0.57
CA ASN A 39 -1.00 -21.29 0.28
C ASN A 39 -1.87 -21.42 1.52
N MET A 40 -2.19 -20.30 2.15
CA MET A 40 -2.71 -20.24 3.50
C MET A 40 -4.01 -19.45 3.53
N LYS A 41 -4.92 -19.86 4.41
CA LYS A 41 -6.07 -19.05 4.81
C LYS A 41 -5.87 -18.59 6.25
N TYR A 42 -6.13 -17.31 6.53
CA TYR A 42 -6.03 -16.74 7.87
C TYR A 42 -6.78 -17.57 8.92
N SER A 43 -7.96 -18.09 8.55
CA SER A 43 -8.81 -18.84 9.45
C SER A 43 -8.29 -20.23 9.84
N THR A 44 -7.42 -20.86 9.03
CA THR A 44 -7.00 -22.26 9.21
C THR A 44 -5.50 -22.51 9.18
N CYS A 45 -4.67 -21.54 8.81
CA CYS A 45 -3.24 -21.80 8.69
C CYS A 45 -2.54 -21.98 10.05
N HIS A 46 -1.37 -22.60 10.01
CA HIS A 46 -0.43 -22.57 11.12
C HIS A 46 0.06 -21.15 11.37
N TRP A 47 0.21 -20.83 12.65
CA TRP A 47 0.82 -19.59 13.09
C TRP A 47 2.09 -19.91 13.87
N GLY A 48 3.23 -19.41 13.41
CA GLY A 48 4.51 -19.54 14.10
C GLY A 48 4.94 -18.22 14.76
N SER A 49 5.86 -18.31 15.73
CA SER A 49 6.42 -17.15 16.44
C SER A 49 7.73 -16.61 15.86
N SER A 50 8.35 -17.36 14.94
CA SER A 50 9.58 -16.97 14.25
C SER A 50 9.38 -17.04 12.74
N GLY A 51 9.96 -16.08 12.01
CA GLY A 51 10.02 -16.11 10.56
C GLY A 51 11.23 -16.89 10.02
N ASP A 52 12.33 -16.95 10.77
CA ASP A 52 13.60 -17.58 10.38
C ASP A 52 13.58 -19.11 10.49
N PHE A 53 12.96 -19.62 11.56
CA PHE A 53 13.01 -21.03 11.95
C PHE A 53 11.61 -21.64 12.12
N GLU A 54 11.53 -22.97 12.06
CA GLU A 54 10.32 -23.68 12.43
C GLU A 54 10.04 -23.50 13.93
N THR A 55 8.77 -23.31 14.26
CA THR A 55 8.33 -23.11 15.65
C THR A 55 7.08 -23.94 15.89
N PRO A 56 6.84 -24.38 17.14
CA PRO A 56 5.56 -24.97 17.50
C PRO A 56 4.40 -24.03 17.14
N PRO A 57 3.23 -24.56 16.75
CA PRO A 57 2.08 -23.73 16.44
C PRO A 57 1.68 -22.89 17.64
N LEU A 58 1.47 -21.60 17.41
CA LEU A 58 0.88 -20.71 18.40
C LEU A 58 -0.57 -21.15 18.67
N PRO A 59 -1.04 -21.04 19.93
CA PRO A 59 -2.35 -21.55 20.33
C PRO A 59 -3.53 -20.73 19.79
N SER A 60 -3.27 -19.55 19.23
CA SER A 60 -4.27 -18.59 18.79
C SER A 60 -3.91 -17.93 17.46
N LYS A 61 -4.87 -17.17 16.92
CA LYS A 61 -4.68 -16.24 15.79
C LYS A 61 -4.14 -14.89 16.31
N PRO A 62 -3.49 -14.07 15.47
CA PRO A 62 -3.07 -12.73 15.87
C PRO A 62 -4.28 -11.88 16.26
N GLY A 63 -4.18 -11.24 17.42
CA GLY A 63 -5.17 -10.31 17.94
C GLY A 63 -4.81 -8.84 17.71
N VAL A 64 -5.57 -7.96 18.36
CA VAL A 64 -5.58 -6.49 18.14
C VAL A 64 -4.24 -5.80 18.41
N ASN A 65 -3.33 -6.41 19.17
CA ASN A 65 -2.00 -5.84 19.45
C ASN A 65 -0.87 -6.52 18.65
N ASP A 66 -1.17 -7.66 18.02
CA ASP A 66 -0.19 -8.53 17.40
C ASP A 66 0.11 -8.13 15.96
N THR A 67 1.29 -8.51 15.49
CA THR A 67 1.65 -8.37 14.07
C THR A 67 1.27 -9.66 13.34
N LEU A 68 0.38 -9.55 12.37
CA LEU A 68 0.18 -10.58 11.35
C LEU A 68 1.29 -10.41 10.31
N ALA A 69 2.07 -11.46 10.07
CA ALA A 69 3.12 -11.44 9.07
C ALA A 69 3.00 -12.65 8.13
N THR A 70 3.23 -12.44 6.84
CA THR A 70 3.69 -13.55 6.00
C THR A 70 5.17 -13.79 6.28
N ARG A 71 5.61 -15.03 6.08
CA ARG A 71 7.05 -15.34 6.02
C ARG A 71 7.68 -14.62 4.84
N TRP A 72 9.00 -14.49 4.83
CA TRP A 72 9.76 -14.09 3.65
C TRP A 72 10.23 -15.32 2.88
N GLY A 73 10.55 -15.12 1.60
CA GLY A 73 10.92 -16.18 0.68
C GLY A 73 9.81 -16.47 -0.31
N TRP A 74 10.21 -16.99 -1.47
CA TRP A 74 9.32 -17.09 -2.62
C TRP A 74 8.14 -18.03 -2.40
N GLY A 75 6.94 -17.49 -2.60
CA GLY A 75 5.72 -18.27 -2.81
C GLY A 75 4.78 -18.39 -1.62
N TYR A 76 5.05 -17.76 -0.47
CA TYR A 76 4.04 -17.69 0.60
C TYR A 76 2.89 -16.78 0.19
N LYS A 77 1.67 -17.27 0.32
CA LYS A 77 0.42 -16.60 -0.03
C LYS A 77 -0.57 -16.77 1.11
N LEU A 78 -0.98 -15.66 1.70
CA LEU A 78 -1.98 -15.62 2.75
C LEU A 78 -3.26 -14.97 2.23
N ASP A 79 -4.34 -15.75 2.22
CA ASP A 79 -5.70 -15.26 2.01
C ASP A 79 -6.35 -14.90 3.35
N ILE A 80 -6.65 -13.62 3.56
CA ILE A 80 -7.42 -13.15 4.71
C ILE A 80 -8.89 -13.40 4.40
N ASP A 81 -9.35 -14.59 4.78
CA ASP A 81 -10.69 -15.11 4.50
C ASP A 81 -11.74 -14.73 5.56
N ALA A 82 -11.36 -13.90 6.54
CA ALA A 82 -12.22 -13.43 7.63
C ALA A 82 -12.12 -11.91 7.80
N ASN A 83 -13.11 -11.31 8.47
CA ASN A 83 -12.95 -9.96 9.00
C ASN A 83 -11.98 -10.02 10.19
N ILE A 84 -10.99 -9.14 10.22
CA ILE A 84 -9.93 -9.19 11.23
C ILE A 84 -9.69 -7.83 11.88
N GLN A 85 -9.20 -7.88 13.11
CA GLN A 85 -8.63 -6.73 13.80
C GLN A 85 -7.28 -7.13 14.38
N VAL A 86 -6.20 -6.52 13.87
CA VAL A 86 -4.82 -6.84 14.25
C VAL A 86 -4.02 -5.59 14.61
N GLY A 87 -2.88 -5.78 15.27
CA GLY A 87 -1.96 -4.70 15.61
C GLY A 87 -1.28 -4.12 14.38
N GLN A 88 -0.77 -4.98 13.50
CA GLN A 88 -0.03 -4.61 12.30
C GLN A 88 -0.11 -5.72 11.24
N ILE A 89 0.04 -5.36 9.97
CA ILE A 89 0.24 -6.31 8.88
C ILE A 89 1.63 -6.11 8.28
N SER A 90 2.36 -7.20 8.06
CA SER A 90 3.67 -7.20 7.40
C SER A 90 3.70 -8.24 6.29
N ASN A 91 3.93 -7.80 5.06
CA ASN A 91 4.15 -8.70 3.93
C ASN A 91 5.65 -8.89 3.70
N GLY A 92 6.13 -10.11 3.93
CA GLY A 92 7.51 -10.49 3.69
C GLY A 92 7.89 -10.48 2.20
N ASP A 93 9.19 -10.38 1.94
CA ASP A 93 9.74 -10.37 0.58
C ASP A 93 9.34 -11.61 -0.22
N GLY A 94 8.88 -11.41 -1.45
CA GLY A 94 8.47 -12.49 -2.35
C GLY A 94 7.13 -13.15 -1.96
N SER A 95 6.38 -12.56 -1.04
CA SER A 95 5.12 -13.09 -0.52
C SER A 95 3.91 -12.29 -0.96
N THR A 96 2.75 -12.93 -0.83
CA THR A 96 1.46 -12.40 -1.23
C THR A 96 0.48 -12.38 -0.06
N ILE A 97 -0.24 -11.26 0.13
CA ILE A 97 -1.45 -11.20 0.94
C ILE A 97 -2.62 -10.85 0.04
N THR A 98 -3.73 -11.58 0.15
CA THR A 98 -4.99 -11.27 -0.54
C THR A 98 -6.14 -11.16 0.46
N ALA A 99 -7.14 -10.35 0.14
CA ALA A 99 -8.45 -10.42 0.78
C ALA A 99 -9.55 -9.96 -0.18
N LYS A 100 -10.72 -10.59 -0.10
CA LYS A 100 -11.90 -10.19 -0.88
C LYS A 100 -13.15 -10.07 -0.04
N GLY A 101 -13.86 -8.93 -0.13
CA GLY A 101 -15.14 -8.73 0.54
C GLY A 101 -15.01 -8.65 2.07
N LYS A 102 -13.87 -8.20 2.59
CA LYS A 102 -13.56 -8.20 4.03
C LYS A 102 -13.45 -6.81 4.62
N THR A 103 -13.73 -6.73 5.92
CA THR A 103 -13.37 -5.60 6.77
C THR A 103 -12.09 -5.92 7.53
N ILE A 104 -11.05 -5.11 7.35
CA ILE A 104 -9.75 -5.29 8.00
C ILE A 104 -9.43 -4.01 8.78
N LYS A 105 -9.24 -4.16 10.09
CA LYS A 105 -8.86 -3.05 10.97
C LYS A 105 -7.47 -3.30 11.52
N VAL A 106 -6.58 -2.34 11.35
CA VAL A 106 -5.18 -2.45 11.77
C VAL A 106 -4.83 -1.27 12.64
N LYS A 107 -4.42 -1.54 13.88
CA LYS A 107 -4.13 -0.48 14.86
C LYS A 107 -2.95 0.40 14.43
N ARG A 108 -1.91 -0.21 13.87
CA ARG A 108 -0.71 0.43 13.33
C ARG A 108 -0.80 0.45 11.79
N GLY A 109 0.30 0.12 11.11
CA GLY A 109 0.44 0.26 9.67
C GLY A 109 0.43 -1.05 8.88
N LEU A 110 0.72 -0.89 7.60
CA LEU A 110 1.02 -1.96 6.65
C LEU A 110 2.49 -1.84 6.24
N ASN A 111 3.26 -2.90 6.41
CA ASN A 111 4.64 -2.98 5.96
C ASN A 111 4.78 -3.89 4.74
N MET A 112 5.59 -3.48 3.78
CA MET A 112 5.91 -4.27 2.59
C MET A 112 7.39 -4.11 2.25
N GLY A 113 8.07 -5.21 1.92
CA GLY A 113 9.42 -5.17 1.36
C GLY A 113 9.42 -5.27 -0.17
N VAL A 114 10.20 -4.39 -0.81
CA VAL A 114 10.62 -4.55 -2.20
C VAL A 114 11.61 -5.72 -2.23
N PRO A 115 11.27 -6.84 -2.89
CA PRO A 115 12.11 -8.01 -2.84
C PRO A 115 13.35 -7.80 -3.70
N GLY A 116 14.41 -8.55 -3.40
CA GLY A 116 15.60 -8.59 -4.23
C GLY A 116 15.42 -9.25 -5.60
N GLY A 117 14.18 -9.56 -6.01
CA GLY A 117 13.85 -10.23 -7.27
C GLY A 117 12.37 -10.61 -7.31
N GLY A 118 11.80 -10.72 -8.51
CA GLY A 118 10.38 -10.99 -8.77
C GLY A 118 9.42 -10.07 -8.03
N SER A 119 8.48 -10.63 -7.25
CA SER A 119 7.32 -9.86 -6.78
C SER A 119 6.89 -10.16 -5.35
N SER A 120 6.63 -9.09 -4.60
CA SER A 120 5.82 -9.08 -3.38
C SER A 120 4.47 -8.44 -3.69
N THR A 121 3.35 -8.97 -3.18
CA THR A 121 2.02 -8.45 -3.52
C THR A 121 1.12 -8.36 -2.30
N VAL A 122 0.41 -7.25 -2.16
CA VAL A 122 -0.75 -7.14 -1.27
C VAL A 122 -1.91 -6.70 -2.13
N ALA A 123 -2.98 -7.47 -2.18
CA ALA A 123 -4.14 -7.20 -3.02
C ALA A 123 -5.45 -7.29 -2.23
N PHE A 124 -6.22 -6.22 -2.25
CA PHE A 124 -7.52 -6.17 -1.59
C PHE A 124 -8.61 -5.80 -2.60
N GLU A 125 -9.66 -6.61 -2.64
CA GLU A 125 -10.79 -6.47 -3.56
C GLU A 125 -12.10 -6.37 -2.78
N ASP A 126 -12.95 -5.39 -3.12
CA ASP A 126 -14.26 -5.19 -2.47
C ASP A 126 -14.15 -5.08 -0.93
N CYS A 127 -13.05 -4.51 -0.42
CA CYS A 127 -12.76 -4.45 1.01
C CYS A 127 -13.06 -3.09 1.63
N ASN A 128 -13.21 -3.08 2.96
CA ASN A 128 -13.18 -1.86 3.78
C ASN A 128 -12.03 -1.95 4.77
N LEU A 129 -11.06 -1.03 4.65
CA LEU A 129 -9.77 -1.13 5.31
C LEU A 129 -9.51 0.13 6.13
N GLU A 130 -9.23 -0.06 7.42
CA GLU A 130 -8.90 1.02 8.36
C GLU A 130 -7.53 0.73 8.99
N PHE A 131 -6.55 1.58 8.74
CA PHE A 131 -5.20 1.48 9.30
C PHE A 131 -4.87 2.73 10.13
N GLY A 132 -4.43 2.55 11.36
CA GLY A 132 -4.09 3.65 12.27
C GLY A 132 -2.68 4.22 12.13
N GLY A 133 -1.82 3.60 11.31
CA GLY A 133 -0.40 3.96 11.15
C GLY A 133 -0.02 4.32 9.72
N ASN A 134 1.21 3.99 9.32
CA ASN A 134 1.76 4.30 8.00
C ASN A 134 1.63 3.11 7.04
N LEU A 135 1.64 3.40 5.74
CA LEU A 135 2.11 2.43 4.75
C LEU A 135 3.63 2.60 4.64
N SER A 136 4.39 1.57 5.01
CA SER A 136 5.84 1.60 5.01
C SER A 136 6.40 0.57 4.03
N ILE A 137 7.04 1.07 2.98
CA ILE A 137 7.76 0.28 2.00
C ILE A 137 9.25 0.44 2.24
N SER A 138 9.96 -0.69 2.31
CA SER A 138 11.41 -0.70 2.45
C SER A 138 12.07 -1.66 1.46
N TYR A 139 13.38 -1.57 1.35
CA TYR A 139 14.22 -2.50 0.61
C TYR A 139 15.35 -2.98 1.52
N TRP A 140 15.65 -4.27 1.51
CA TRP A 140 16.76 -4.81 2.28
C TRP A 140 18.08 -4.63 1.52
N ASP A 141 19.04 -3.96 2.13
CA ASP A 141 20.37 -3.62 1.58
C ASP A 141 21.24 -4.86 1.24
N GLY A 142 20.90 -6.02 1.81
CA GLY A 142 21.51 -7.31 1.47
C GLY A 142 21.19 -7.80 0.04
N HIS A 143 20.12 -7.31 -0.59
CA HIS A 143 19.71 -7.74 -1.92
C HIS A 143 20.69 -7.30 -3.01
N ARG A 144 20.87 -8.14 -4.03
CA ARG A 144 21.79 -7.91 -5.18
C ARG A 144 21.08 -7.64 -6.50
N SER A 145 19.75 -7.79 -6.52
CA SER A 145 18.85 -7.48 -7.63
C SER A 145 17.63 -6.76 -7.09
N ILE A 146 16.80 -6.15 -7.94
CA ILE A 146 15.55 -5.47 -7.52
C ILE A 146 14.37 -6.14 -8.20
N GLY A 147 13.34 -6.45 -7.41
CA GLY A 147 12.02 -6.88 -7.87
C GLY A 147 10.97 -5.78 -7.69
N ASN A 148 9.70 -6.18 -7.63
CA ASN A 148 8.56 -5.27 -7.54
C ASN A 148 7.69 -5.62 -6.33
N ALA A 149 7.50 -4.67 -5.42
CA ALA A 149 6.40 -4.73 -4.46
C ALA A 149 5.16 -4.05 -5.05
N SER A 150 3.99 -4.65 -4.88
CA SER A 150 2.74 -4.06 -5.39
C SER A 150 1.64 -4.08 -4.33
N LEU A 151 1.07 -2.91 -4.04
CA LEU A 151 -0.20 -2.79 -3.31
C LEU A 151 -1.31 -2.54 -4.34
N THR A 152 -2.26 -3.46 -4.46
CA THR A 152 -3.40 -3.37 -5.39
C THR A 152 -4.70 -3.26 -4.63
N LEU A 153 -5.48 -2.22 -4.92
CA LEU A 153 -6.77 -1.94 -4.29
C LEU A 153 -7.84 -1.85 -5.37
N LYS A 154 -8.76 -2.82 -5.39
CA LYS A 154 -9.84 -2.89 -6.36
C LYS A 154 -11.19 -2.73 -5.68
N ASN A 155 -12.00 -1.77 -6.15
CA ASN A 155 -13.32 -1.47 -5.58
C ASN A 155 -13.31 -1.36 -4.04
N THR A 156 -12.22 -0.84 -3.48
CA THR A 156 -11.91 -0.93 -2.05
C THR A 156 -11.87 0.46 -1.42
N LYS A 157 -12.42 0.58 -0.21
CA LYS A 157 -12.19 1.74 0.65
C LYS A 157 -10.97 1.48 1.52
N PHE A 158 -9.96 2.33 1.39
CA PHE A 158 -8.70 2.21 2.12
C PHE A 158 -8.42 3.52 2.85
N ASP A 159 -8.53 3.50 4.17
CA ASP A 159 -8.25 4.65 5.02
C ASP A 159 -7.03 4.36 5.89
N MET A 160 -5.95 5.11 5.66
CA MET A 160 -4.70 5.06 6.39
C MET A 160 -4.53 6.38 7.15
N ALA A 161 -4.44 6.36 8.48
CA ALA A 161 -4.33 7.57 9.28
C ALA A 161 -2.95 8.26 9.12
N GLY A 162 -1.91 7.52 8.77
CA GLY A 162 -0.55 8.03 8.63
C GLY A 162 -0.11 8.27 7.18
N THR A 163 1.21 8.14 6.99
CA THR A 163 1.95 8.54 5.80
C THR A 163 2.05 7.41 4.77
N LEU A 164 2.13 7.77 3.49
CA LEU A 164 2.64 6.90 2.43
C LEU A 164 4.18 7.00 2.38
N GLY A 165 4.88 6.01 2.91
CA GLY A 165 6.34 6.01 3.04
C GLY A 165 7.01 4.94 2.18
N CYS A 166 8.02 5.32 1.40
CA CYS A 166 8.89 4.38 0.68
C CYS A 166 10.34 4.83 0.79
N ILE A 167 11.13 4.07 1.54
CA ILE A 167 12.52 4.39 1.89
C ILE A 167 13.42 3.24 1.41
N ILE A 168 14.45 3.57 0.64
CA ILE A 168 15.38 2.59 0.08
C ILE A 168 16.75 2.86 0.72
N PRO A 169 17.13 2.13 1.79
CA PRO A 169 18.37 2.42 2.49
C PRO A 169 19.61 2.24 1.58
N VAL A 170 20.49 3.25 1.66
CA VAL A 170 21.82 3.47 1.06
C VAL A 170 22.21 2.62 -0.16
N HIS A 171 22.19 3.27 -1.33
CA HIS A 171 22.82 2.93 -2.62
C HIS A 171 23.29 1.47 -2.81
N PRO A 172 22.40 0.47 -2.72
CA PRO A 172 22.79 -0.87 -3.08
C PRO A 172 23.24 -0.83 -4.55
N LEU A 173 24.44 -1.32 -4.84
CA LEU A 173 24.89 -1.55 -6.20
C LEU A 173 24.02 -2.66 -6.77
N VAL A 174 22.87 -2.29 -7.32
CA VAL A 174 21.99 -3.21 -7.98
C VAL A 174 22.28 -3.17 -9.47
N ASN A 175 22.65 -4.33 -10.01
CA ASN A 175 22.80 -4.52 -11.44
C ASN A 175 21.51 -5.15 -11.98
N SER A 176 20.50 -4.33 -12.25
CA SER A 176 19.23 -4.78 -12.83
C SER A 176 19.04 -4.16 -14.21
N ASN A 177 18.68 -5.00 -15.19
CA ASN A 177 18.33 -4.57 -16.54
C ASN A 177 16.89 -4.04 -16.64
N THR A 178 16.10 -4.18 -15.58
CA THR A 178 14.70 -3.73 -15.51
C THR A 178 14.49 -2.87 -14.27
N ARG A 179 13.69 -1.81 -14.41
CA ARG A 179 13.25 -1.00 -13.27
C ARG A 179 12.43 -1.85 -12.31
N GLY A 180 12.74 -1.75 -11.02
CA GLY A 180 11.89 -2.29 -9.97
C GLY A 180 11.68 -1.28 -8.84
N GLY A 181 11.02 -1.69 -7.77
CA GLY A 181 10.59 -0.78 -6.71
C GLY A 181 9.15 -1.07 -6.29
N PHE A 182 8.32 -0.03 -6.22
CA PHE A 182 6.97 -0.10 -5.67
C PHE A 182 5.90 0.35 -6.68
N ASN A 183 4.83 -0.43 -6.77
CA ASN A 183 3.64 -0.11 -7.54
C ASN A 183 2.43 0.04 -6.61
N PHE A 184 1.78 1.19 -6.63
CA PHE A 184 0.51 1.41 -5.97
C PHE A 184 -0.61 1.49 -6.99
N VAL A 185 -1.47 0.47 -7.02
CA VAL A 185 -2.50 0.29 -8.04
C VAL A 185 -3.87 0.50 -7.41
N LEU A 186 -4.63 1.47 -7.93
CA LEU A 186 -6.01 1.74 -7.55
C LEU A 186 -6.91 1.44 -8.76
N GLU A 187 -7.97 0.67 -8.56
CA GLU A 187 -8.87 0.23 -9.64
C GLU A 187 -10.35 0.45 -9.31
N GLY A 188 -11.12 0.87 -10.32
CA GLY A 188 -12.58 0.96 -10.25
C GLY A 188 -13.07 1.97 -9.23
N LYS A 189 -13.93 1.54 -8.30
CA LYS A 189 -14.54 2.38 -7.25
C LYS A 189 -13.60 2.69 -6.08
N THR A 190 -12.33 2.31 -6.17
CA THR A 190 -11.39 2.46 -5.06
C THR A 190 -11.22 3.92 -4.64
N VAL A 191 -11.25 4.14 -3.33
CA VAL A 191 -10.85 5.40 -2.70
C VAL A 191 -9.80 5.07 -1.65
N ALA A 192 -8.57 5.55 -1.88
CA ALA A 192 -7.48 5.46 -0.92
C ALA A 192 -7.24 6.82 -0.27
N THR A 193 -7.26 6.87 1.06
CA THR A 193 -7.07 8.07 1.86
C THR A 193 -5.86 7.89 2.77
N PHE A 194 -4.98 8.88 2.77
CA PHE A 194 -3.87 9.03 3.73
C PHE A 194 -4.11 10.27 4.59
N GLY A 195 -4.03 10.09 5.90
CA GLY A 195 -4.23 11.14 6.89
C GLY A 195 -3.09 12.15 6.87
N GLU A 196 -1.88 11.70 6.58
CA GLU A 196 -0.66 12.49 6.46
C GLU A 196 -0.18 12.55 5.01
N GLY A 197 1.05 13.01 4.78
CA GLY A 197 1.65 13.23 3.47
C GLY A 197 2.44 12.03 2.93
N THR A 198 3.53 12.31 2.23
CA THR A 198 4.44 11.30 1.68
C THR A 198 5.85 11.44 2.22
N VAL A 199 6.54 10.31 2.41
CA VAL A 199 8.00 10.26 2.60
C VAL A 199 8.55 9.29 1.57
N ILE A 200 9.01 9.84 0.44
CA ILE A 200 9.49 9.06 -0.70
C ILE A 200 10.97 9.38 -0.90
N ASP A 201 11.78 8.34 -0.97
CA ASP A 201 13.23 8.44 -1.13
C ASP A 201 13.62 9.17 -2.42
N THR A 202 14.69 9.97 -2.38
CA THR A 202 15.14 10.71 -3.57
C THR A 202 15.74 9.79 -4.63
N ILE A 203 16.09 8.55 -4.30
CA ILE A 203 16.64 7.57 -5.24
C ILE A 203 15.78 7.36 -6.48
N PHE A 204 14.44 7.51 -6.37
CA PHE A 204 13.53 7.39 -7.51
C PHE A 204 13.74 8.51 -8.54
N SER A 205 14.22 9.67 -8.10
CA SER A 205 14.59 10.79 -8.95
C SER A 205 16.06 10.77 -9.39
N GLU A 206 16.95 10.20 -8.57
CA GLU A 206 18.39 10.16 -8.81
C GLU A 206 18.82 8.99 -9.72
N LYS A 207 18.13 7.85 -9.61
CA LYS A 207 18.38 6.62 -10.39
C LYS A 207 17.10 6.08 -11.06
N PRO A 208 16.38 6.91 -11.84
CA PRO A 208 15.11 6.55 -12.45
C PRO A 208 15.22 5.40 -13.46
N GLU A 209 16.40 5.08 -13.96
CA GLU A 209 16.67 3.94 -14.83
C GLU A 209 16.64 2.58 -14.10
N GLN A 210 16.82 2.58 -12.77
CA GLN A 210 16.81 1.37 -11.93
C GLN A 210 15.59 1.30 -11.02
N TRP A 211 15.13 2.44 -10.51
CA TRP A 211 14.09 2.52 -9.50
C TRP A 211 12.80 3.14 -10.03
N ALA A 212 11.67 2.62 -9.54
CA ALA A 212 10.35 3.15 -9.81
C ALA A 212 9.49 3.15 -8.54
N PHE A 213 8.93 4.32 -8.24
CA PHE A 213 7.72 4.43 -7.43
C PHE A 213 6.60 4.79 -8.40
N LYS A 214 5.67 3.86 -8.64
CA LYS A 214 4.62 4.01 -9.63
C LYS A 214 3.26 4.10 -8.96
N ILE A 215 2.49 5.12 -9.31
CA ILE A 215 1.07 5.23 -9.01
C ILE A 215 0.30 4.85 -10.27
N GLN A 216 -0.61 3.90 -10.16
CA GLN A 216 -1.44 3.45 -11.27
C GLN A 216 -2.92 3.63 -10.92
N MET A 217 -3.62 4.36 -11.77
CA MET A 217 -5.06 4.64 -11.66
C MET A 217 -5.78 3.94 -12.80
N VAL A 218 -6.60 2.94 -12.50
CA VAL A 218 -7.28 2.11 -13.50
C VAL A 218 -8.79 2.32 -13.43
N GLU A 219 -9.34 2.84 -14.52
CA GLU A 219 -10.79 2.87 -14.71
C GLU A 219 -11.35 1.46 -14.85
N GLU A 220 -12.46 1.19 -14.18
CA GLU A 220 -13.21 -0.06 -14.31
C GLU A 220 -14.72 0.22 -14.28
N ASP A 221 -15.44 -0.31 -15.28
CA ASP A 221 -16.89 -0.24 -15.40
C ASP A 221 -17.50 1.16 -15.20
N GLY A 222 -16.85 2.17 -15.77
CA GLY A 222 -17.24 3.57 -15.72
C GLY A 222 -16.85 4.27 -14.43
N HIS A 223 -16.05 3.66 -13.56
CA HIS A 223 -15.60 4.23 -12.28
C HIS A 223 -14.12 4.56 -12.34
N ILE A 224 -13.79 5.77 -11.89
CA ILE A 224 -12.43 6.29 -11.79
C ILE A 224 -12.03 6.25 -10.31
N PRO A 225 -10.89 5.62 -9.95
CA PRO A 225 -10.42 5.58 -8.58
C PRO A 225 -9.90 6.94 -8.13
N ALA A 226 -9.77 7.14 -6.81
CA ALA A 226 -9.26 8.37 -6.22
C ALA A 226 -8.23 8.08 -5.11
N LEU A 227 -7.17 8.90 -5.09
CA LEU A 227 -6.16 8.95 -4.04
C LEU A 227 -6.27 10.30 -3.31
N LYS A 228 -6.31 10.30 -1.99
CA LYS A 228 -6.53 11.50 -1.18
C LYS A 228 -5.50 11.62 -0.09
N PHE A 229 -4.95 12.82 0.08
CA PHE A 229 -4.08 13.18 1.20
C PHE A 229 -4.71 14.32 1.97
N THR A 230 -5.18 14.02 3.19
CA THR A 230 -5.94 14.97 4.01
C THR A 230 -5.08 15.85 4.91
N GLY A 231 -3.79 15.51 5.05
CA GLY A 231 -2.79 16.20 5.86
C GLY A 231 -1.38 16.03 5.28
N GLY A 232 -0.36 16.44 6.04
CA GLY A 232 1.05 16.41 5.65
C GLY A 232 1.39 17.08 4.32
N GLU A 233 2.66 17.05 3.93
CA GLU A 233 3.11 17.50 2.60
C GLU A 233 3.29 16.30 1.67
N VAL A 234 2.85 16.42 0.43
CA VAL A 234 2.99 15.37 -0.59
C VAL A 234 3.89 15.83 -1.71
N ASN A 235 4.86 15.01 -2.09
CA ASN A 235 5.74 15.28 -3.23
C ASN A 235 6.03 13.98 -3.99
N PHE A 236 5.53 13.89 -5.22
CA PHE A 236 5.75 12.76 -6.12
C PHE A 236 6.83 13.02 -7.18
N THR A 237 7.72 13.99 -6.98
CA THR A 237 8.86 14.21 -7.87
C THR A 237 9.68 12.92 -8.03
N GLY A 238 10.03 12.57 -9.26
CA GLY A 238 10.75 11.33 -9.57
C GLY A 238 9.87 10.07 -9.65
N CYS A 239 8.58 10.16 -9.31
CA CYS A 239 7.65 9.04 -9.42
C CYS A 239 7.15 8.86 -10.86
N ASP A 240 6.53 7.71 -11.11
CA ASP A 240 5.76 7.42 -12.32
C ASP A 240 4.25 7.55 -12.04
N LEU A 241 3.50 8.09 -12.99
CA LEU A 241 2.04 8.09 -13.00
C LEU A 241 1.52 7.37 -14.25
N ASP A 242 0.69 6.36 -14.08
CA ASP A 242 0.04 5.62 -15.18
C ASP A 242 -1.48 5.66 -15.00
N VAL A 243 -2.18 6.20 -15.98
CA VAL A 243 -3.65 6.26 -15.97
C VAL A 243 -4.21 5.39 -17.09
N ARG A 244 -5.06 4.44 -16.74
CA ARG A 244 -5.72 3.53 -17.70
C ARG A 244 -7.20 3.85 -17.75
N ILE A 245 -7.69 4.17 -18.94
CA ILE A 245 -9.07 4.59 -19.20
C ILE A 245 -9.60 3.73 -20.34
N SER A 246 -10.72 3.04 -20.12
CA SER A 246 -11.38 2.30 -21.19
C SER A 246 -12.40 3.17 -21.95
N PRO A 247 -12.81 2.77 -23.16
CA PRO A 247 -13.92 3.41 -23.87
C PRO A 247 -15.28 3.35 -23.14
N LYS A 248 -15.41 2.56 -22.07
CA LYS A 248 -16.61 2.49 -21.22
C LYS A 248 -16.63 3.56 -20.12
N ALA A 249 -15.54 4.33 -19.97
CA ALA A 249 -15.47 5.40 -19.00
C ALA A 249 -16.63 6.40 -19.18
N LYS A 250 -17.20 6.86 -18.08
CA LYS A 250 -18.26 7.86 -18.11
C LYS A 250 -17.67 9.25 -18.38
N LYS A 251 -18.41 10.08 -19.11
CA LYS A 251 -18.05 11.50 -19.29
C LYS A 251 -18.18 12.22 -17.95
N GLY A 252 -17.27 13.13 -17.67
CA GLY A 252 -17.27 13.85 -16.40
C GLY A 252 -15.92 14.43 -16.03
N VAL A 253 -15.88 15.01 -14.84
CA VAL A 253 -14.65 15.52 -14.19
C VAL A 253 -14.42 14.69 -12.94
N TYR A 254 -13.23 14.12 -12.84
CA TYR A 254 -12.84 13.18 -11.80
C TYR A 254 -11.57 13.68 -11.12
N THR A 255 -11.53 13.57 -9.81
CA THR A 255 -10.29 13.77 -9.05
C THR A 255 -9.52 12.47 -8.99
N LEU A 256 -8.33 12.45 -9.58
CA LEU A 256 -7.41 11.33 -9.47
C LEU A 256 -6.62 11.40 -8.16
N ILE A 257 -6.03 12.57 -7.87
CA ILE A 257 -5.25 12.80 -6.66
C ILE A 257 -5.68 14.12 -6.02
N GLU A 258 -6.11 14.06 -4.77
CA GLU A 258 -6.52 15.21 -3.96
C GLU A 258 -5.47 15.57 -2.91
N PHE A 259 -5.13 16.86 -2.84
CA PHE A 259 -4.19 17.39 -1.86
C PHE A 259 -4.87 18.42 -0.95
N ALA A 260 -4.88 18.16 0.36
CA ALA A 260 -5.36 19.13 1.34
C ALA A 260 -4.33 20.20 1.70
N ASN A 261 -3.02 19.91 1.58
CA ASN A 261 -1.94 20.85 1.87
C ASN A 261 -1.48 21.58 0.61
N LYS A 262 -1.39 22.92 0.68
CA LYS A 262 -1.00 23.82 -0.42
C LYS A 262 0.44 23.65 -0.91
N LYS A 263 1.33 23.10 -0.07
CA LYS A 263 2.71 22.80 -0.47
C LYS A 263 2.83 21.49 -1.25
N SER A 264 1.76 20.69 -1.27
CA SER A 264 1.76 19.42 -1.97
C SER A 264 1.80 19.60 -3.48
N GLN A 265 2.47 18.67 -4.15
CA GLN A 265 2.62 18.68 -5.58
C GLN A 265 2.77 17.27 -6.14
N LEU A 266 2.35 17.10 -7.39
CA LEU A 266 2.77 15.95 -8.17
C LEU A 266 4.27 16.06 -8.53
N GLY A 267 4.77 17.28 -8.74
CA GLY A 267 6.16 17.54 -9.06
C GLY A 267 6.55 17.07 -10.47
N LYS A 268 7.85 17.01 -10.75
CA LYS A 268 8.36 16.51 -12.03
C LYS A 268 8.37 14.98 -12.00
N LEU A 269 7.44 14.37 -12.73
CA LEU A 269 7.37 12.92 -12.90
C LEU A 269 8.51 12.40 -13.79
N THR A 270 8.96 11.18 -13.50
CA THR A 270 9.89 10.43 -14.34
C THR A 270 9.18 9.89 -15.59
N ARG A 271 7.97 9.34 -15.40
CA ARG A 271 7.09 8.93 -16.50
C ARG A 271 5.66 9.32 -16.20
N PHE A 272 4.97 9.81 -17.22
CA PHE A 272 3.52 9.99 -17.19
C PHE A 272 2.93 9.34 -18.43
N THR A 273 2.07 8.34 -18.22
CA THR A 273 1.42 7.60 -19.31
C THR A 273 -0.09 7.60 -19.16
N VAL A 274 -0.78 7.63 -20.31
CA VAL A 274 -2.21 7.33 -20.41
C VAL A 274 -2.41 6.20 -21.40
N ASN A 275 -3.01 5.09 -20.95
CA ASN A 275 -3.16 3.86 -21.74
C ASN A 275 -1.83 3.36 -22.35
N GLY A 276 -0.75 3.46 -21.57
CA GLY A 276 0.60 3.04 -21.97
C GLY A 276 1.35 4.02 -22.88
N ASN A 277 0.71 5.09 -23.37
CA ASN A 277 1.35 6.09 -24.21
C ASN A 277 1.87 7.27 -23.36
N PRO A 278 3.09 7.79 -23.62
CA PRO A 278 3.58 9.00 -22.95
C PRO A 278 2.62 10.18 -23.11
N CYS A 279 2.40 10.91 -22.03
CA CYS A 279 1.49 12.04 -21.97
C CYS A 279 2.11 13.19 -21.17
N SER A 280 1.71 14.42 -21.48
CA SER A 280 2.01 15.61 -20.67
C SER A 280 0.75 16.13 -19.98
N MET A 281 0.92 16.90 -18.90
CA MET A 281 -0.21 17.61 -18.28
C MET A 281 -0.85 18.58 -19.27
N GLY A 282 -2.18 18.59 -19.32
CA GLY A 282 -2.97 19.39 -20.26
C GLY A 282 -3.11 18.78 -21.66
N GLN A 283 -2.36 17.72 -21.98
CA GLN A 283 -2.51 17.04 -23.25
C GLN A 283 -3.84 16.27 -23.29
N THR A 284 -4.55 16.40 -24.42
CA THR A 284 -5.75 15.61 -24.68
C THR A 284 -5.38 14.32 -25.41
N VAL A 285 -5.88 13.20 -24.92
CA VAL A 285 -5.71 11.87 -25.51
C VAL A 285 -7.06 11.30 -25.92
N ASN A 286 -7.10 10.59 -27.04
CA ASN A 286 -8.30 9.91 -27.50
C ASN A 286 -8.41 8.52 -26.82
N VAL A 287 -9.59 8.18 -26.33
CA VAL A 287 -9.92 6.89 -25.72
C VAL A 287 -11.18 6.36 -26.39
N GLY A 288 -11.02 5.66 -27.51
CA GLY A 288 -12.15 5.36 -28.41
C GLY A 288 -12.79 6.65 -28.91
N ALA A 289 -14.09 6.82 -28.65
CA ALA A 289 -14.83 8.05 -28.99
C ALA A 289 -14.71 9.17 -27.93
N LEU A 290 -14.07 8.90 -26.80
CA LEU A 290 -13.91 9.85 -25.70
C LEU A 290 -12.62 10.66 -25.84
N LYS A 291 -12.62 11.86 -25.29
CA LYS A 291 -11.42 12.69 -25.14
C LYS A 291 -11.11 12.85 -23.66
N ALA A 292 -9.95 12.34 -23.23
CA ALA A 292 -9.46 12.46 -21.88
C ALA A 292 -8.36 13.52 -21.79
N THR A 293 -8.41 14.37 -20.77
CA THR A 293 -7.37 15.36 -20.47
C THR A 293 -7.07 15.30 -18.98
N ILE A 294 -5.79 15.26 -18.61
CA ILE A 294 -5.36 15.29 -17.21
C ILE A 294 -4.65 16.60 -16.94
N THR A 295 -5.05 17.32 -15.90
CA THR A 295 -4.55 18.65 -15.54
C THR A 295 -4.33 18.77 -14.04
N GLU A 296 -3.50 19.74 -13.62
CA GLU A 296 -3.52 20.23 -12.24
C GLU A 296 -4.58 21.32 -12.08
N GLY A 297 -5.28 21.35 -10.94
CA GLY A 297 -6.23 22.41 -10.66
C GLY A 297 -6.95 22.34 -9.32
N LYS A 298 -7.94 23.23 -9.15
CA LYS A 298 -8.83 23.28 -7.98
C LYS A 298 -10.02 22.34 -8.17
N ILE A 299 -10.41 21.65 -7.11
CA ILE A 299 -11.63 20.82 -7.07
C ILE A 299 -12.73 21.62 -6.37
N GLY A 300 -13.59 22.26 -7.18
CA GLY A 300 -14.70 23.06 -6.66
C GLY A 300 -14.26 24.29 -5.85
N ARG A 301 -15.25 25.00 -5.29
CA ARG A 301 -15.03 26.29 -4.61
C ARG A 301 -14.20 26.19 -3.32
N ASN A 302 -14.26 25.05 -2.65
CA ASN A 302 -13.63 24.82 -1.34
C ASN A 302 -12.29 24.07 -1.42
N SER A 303 -11.73 23.93 -2.63
CA SER A 303 -10.44 23.28 -2.82
C SER A 303 -9.35 23.95 -2.01
N LYS A 304 -8.65 23.18 -1.16
CA LYS A 304 -7.54 23.70 -0.35
C LYS A 304 -6.25 23.87 -1.16
N SER A 305 -6.08 23.05 -2.20
CA SER A 305 -4.95 23.11 -3.14
C SER A 305 -5.44 23.45 -4.56
N ASP A 306 -4.58 24.06 -5.36
CA ASP A 306 -4.72 24.24 -6.80
C ASP A 306 -3.87 23.24 -7.61
N LYS A 307 -3.24 22.28 -6.92
CA LYS A 307 -2.37 21.25 -7.48
C LYS A 307 -3.00 19.86 -7.55
N ASN A 308 -4.31 19.75 -7.34
CA ASN A 308 -4.96 18.44 -7.44
C ASN A 308 -4.87 17.91 -8.88
N VAL A 309 -4.75 16.60 -9.03
CA VAL A 309 -4.70 15.94 -10.34
C VAL A 309 -6.12 15.58 -10.76
N ILE A 310 -6.57 16.20 -11.85
CA ILE A 310 -7.96 16.14 -12.33
C ILE A 310 -7.98 15.50 -13.71
N LEU A 311 -8.83 14.50 -13.90
CA LEU A 311 -9.15 13.87 -15.17
C LEU A 311 -10.49 14.42 -15.69
N THR A 312 -10.49 14.97 -16.89
CA THR A 312 -11.71 15.36 -17.61
C THR A 312 -11.93 14.42 -18.78
N ILE A 313 -13.12 13.84 -18.90
CA ILE A 313 -13.55 12.97 -20.00
C ILE A 313 -14.73 13.62 -20.73
N LYS A 314 -14.57 13.88 -22.03
CA LYS A 314 -15.58 14.49 -22.91
C LYS A 314 -16.05 13.54 -24.01
#